data_AF-A0A848ZSY3-F1
#
_entry.id   AF-A0A848ZSY3-F1
#
_cell.length_a   1.000
_cell.length_b   1.000
_cell.length_c   1.000
_cell.angle_alpha   90.00
_cell.angle_beta   90.00
_cell.angle_gamma   90.00
#
_symmetry.space_group_name_H-M   'P 1'
#
loop_
_entity.id
_entity.type
_entity.pdbx_description
1 polymer ?
#
loop_
_entity_poly.entity_id
_entity_poly.type
_entity_poly.pdbx_seq_one_letter_code
_entity_poly.pdbx_strand_id
1 'polypeptide(L)'
;NRDYVAKKVFADKGLLKTLNGIVHPAVREHFLDWSKRQKTQYVVQEAAIIFENGNREFYDKIILVTAPIPTRISRVMHRDGSTEAQVEQRINNQLPDSEKAMYSDFIIANIELEKTQLEVMRIHQELLKLGG
;
A
#
# COMPACT_ATOMS: atom_id res chain seq x y z
N ASN A 1 -13.86 7.97 -19.49
CA ASN A 1 -14.75 8.55 -18.47
C ASN A 1 -14.23 8.46 -17.02
N ARG A 2 -13.03 7.92 -16.73
CA ARG A 2 -12.46 7.88 -15.36
C ARG A 2 -12.29 9.28 -14.75
N ASP A 3 -11.81 10.24 -15.53
CA ASP A 3 -11.56 11.61 -15.06
C ASP A 3 -12.85 12.35 -14.66
N TYR A 4 -13.95 12.09 -15.37
CA TYR A 4 -15.27 12.65 -15.05
C TYR A 4 -15.79 12.11 -13.71
N VAL A 5 -15.71 10.79 -13.52
CA VAL A 5 -16.11 10.13 -12.27
C VAL A 5 -15.25 10.62 -11.12
N ALA A 6 -13.92 10.66 -11.30
CA ALA A 6 -12.97 11.16 -10.31
C ALA A 6 -13.32 12.59 -9.86
N LYS A 7 -13.53 13.52 -10.79
CA LYS A 7 -13.91 14.91 -10.46
C LYS A 7 -15.20 15.01 -9.64
N LYS A 8 -16.20 14.18 -9.96
CA LYS A 8 -17.48 14.16 -9.23
C LYS A 8 -17.33 13.55 -7.83
N VAL A 9 -16.66 12.40 -7.70
CA VAL A 9 -16.58 11.69 -6.41
C VAL A 9 -15.57 12.33 -5.45
N PHE A 10 -14.47 12.91 -5.94
CA PHE A 10 -13.52 13.59 -5.05
C PHE A 10 -14.04 14.95 -4.53
N ALA A 11 -15.06 15.53 -5.17
CA ALA A 11 -15.73 16.73 -4.70
C ALA A 11 -16.83 16.46 -3.65
N ASP A 12 -17.27 15.20 -3.49
CA ASP A 12 -18.39 14.82 -2.64
C ASP A 12 -18.02 13.59 -1.78
N LYS A 13 -17.83 13.83 -0.48
CA LYS A 13 -17.48 12.78 0.49
C LYS A 13 -18.51 11.65 0.57
N GLY A 14 -19.79 11.95 0.36
CA GLY A 14 -20.87 10.95 0.37
C GLY A 14 -20.80 10.05 -0.86
N LEU A 15 -20.63 10.64 -2.04
CA LEU A 15 -20.44 9.87 -3.29
C LEU A 15 -19.16 9.04 -3.27
N LEU A 16 -18.06 9.59 -2.72
CA LEU A 16 -16.81 8.84 -2.54
C LEU A 16 -17.02 7.62 -1.64
N LYS A 17 -17.74 7.78 -0.52
CA LYS A 17 -18.06 6.69 0.39
C LYS A 17 -18.88 5.60 -0.29
N THR A 18 -19.92 5.98 -1.05
CA THR A 18 -20.76 5.03 -1.80
C THR A 18 -19.95 4.28 -2.86
N LEU A 19 -19.13 4.99 -3.63
CA LEU A 19 -18.28 4.37 -4.64
C LEU A 19 -17.30 3.39 -3.99
N ASN A 20 -16.60 3.80 -2.94
CA ASN A 20 -15.66 2.96 -2.21
C ASN A 20 -16.35 1.71 -1.64
N GLY A 21 -17.58 1.85 -1.12
CA GLY A 21 -18.38 0.73 -0.61
C GLY A 21 -18.75 -0.32 -1.67
N ILE A 22 -18.79 0.05 -2.96
CA ILE A 22 -19.04 -0.89 -4.06
C ILE A 22 -17.72 -1.47 -4.58
N VAL A 23 -16.71 -0.62 -4.75
CA VAL A 23 -15.44 -1.00 -5.39
C VAL A 23 -14.59 -1.89 -4.48
N HIS A 24 -14.45 -1.58 -3.19
CA HIS A 24 -13.58 -2.35 -2.30
C HIS A 24 -13.99 -3.82 -2.15
N PRO A 25 -15.28 -4.17 -1.95
CA PRO A 25 -15.70 -5.57 -1.90
C PRO A 25 -15.42 -6.33 -3.21
N ALA A 26 -15.76 -5.73 -4.36
CA ALA A 26 -15.55 -6.37 -5.66
C ALA A 26 -14.06 -6.62 -5.96
N VAL A 27 -13.19 -5.65 -5.67
CA VAL A 27 -11.73 -5.80 -5.83
C VAL A 27 -11.19 -6.87 -4.89
N ARG A 28 -11.70 -6.94 -3.66
CA ARG A 28 -11.31 -7.96 -2.68
C ARG A 28 -11.70 -9.36 -3.14
N GLU A 29 -12.95 -9.56 -3.56
CA GLU A 29 -13.44 -10.85 -4.05
C GLU A 29 -12.60 -11.33 -5.24
N HIS A 30 -12.36 -10.44 -6.21
CA HIS A 30 -11.52 -10.75 -7.36
C HIS A 30 -10.07 -11.12 -6.96
N PHE A 31 -9.49 -10.43 -5.98
CA PHE A 31 -8.17 -10.78 -5.46
C PHE A 31 -8.15 -12.15 -4.79
N LEU A 32 -9.15 -12.47 -3.96
CA LEU A 32 -9.24 -13.77 -3.29
C LEU A 32 -9.38 -14.92 -4.29
N ASP A 33 -10.21 -14.74 -5.32
CA ASP A 33 -10.38 -15.74 -6.37
C ASP A 33 -9.16 -15.90 -7.26
N TRP A 34 -8.44 -14.82 -7.52
CA TRP A 34 -7.12 -14.89 -8.17
C TRP A 34 -6.10 -15.61 -7.28
N SER A 35 -6.07 -15.31 -5.99
CA SER A 35 -5.14 -15.90 -5.02
C SER A 35 -5.30 -17.42 -4.91
N LYS A 36 -6.54 -17.93 -4.88
CA LYS A 36 -6.83 -19.37 -4.84
C LYS A 36 -6.29 -20.15 -6.04
N ARG A 37 -6.00 -19.48 -7.16
CA ARG A 37 -5.49 -20.10 -8.39
C ARG A 37 -3.96 -20.14 -8.45
N GLN A 38 -3.28 -19.47 -7.52
CA GLN A 38 -1.82 -19.46 -7.47
C GLN A 38 -1.29 -20.76 -6.86
N LYS A 39 -0.14 -21.22 -7.34
CA LYS A 39 0.56 -22.42 -6.82
C LYS A 39 1.82 -22.06 -6.01
N THR A 40 1.89 -20.82 -5.53
CA THR A 40 3.00 -20.30 -4.73
C THR A 40 2.70 -20.42 -3.24
N GLN A 41 3.73 -20.42 -2.40
CA GLN A 41 3.54 -20.52 -0.93
C GLN A 41 2.85 -19.30 -0.33
N TYR A 42 2.98 -18.13 -0.96
CA TYR A 42 2.28 -16.92 -0.58
C TYR A 42 2.03 -16.04 -1.81
N VAL A 43 1.16 -15.04 -1.65
CA VAL A 43 0.93 -13.96 -2.61
C VAL A 43 1.12 -12.62 -1.92
N VAL A 44 1.41 -11.57 -2.69
CA VAL A 44 1.56 -10.20 -2.16
C VAL A 44 0.48 -9.32 -2.77
N GLN A 45 -0.23 -8.58 -1.91
CA GLN A 45 -1.16 -7.54 -2.33
C GLN A 45 -0.56 -6.17 -2.00
N GLU A 46 -0.36 -5.34 -3.02
CA GLU A 46 0.03 -3.94 -2.81
C GLU A 46 -1.21 -3.12 -2.46
N ALA A 47 -1.17 -2.42 -1.32
CA ALA A 47 -2.22 -1.51 -0.89
C ALA A 47 -1.61 -0.30 -0.16
N ALA A 48 -1.99 0.90 -0.60
CA ALA A 48 -1.46 2.15 -0.04
C ALA A 48 -2.11 2.55 1.29
N ILE A 49 -3.28 1.99 1.61
CA ILE A 49 -4.15 2.43 2.72
C ILE A 49 -4.72 1.20 3.43
N ILE A 50 -3.85 0.38 4.03
CA ILE A 50 -4.25 -0.84 4.74
C ILE A 50 -4.90 -0.48 6.07
N PHE A 51 -4.23 0.36 6.85
CA PHE A 51 -4.59 0.63 8.24
C PHE A 51 -5.73 1.63 8.36
N GLU A 52 -5.74 2.67 7.53
CA GLU A 52 -6.77 3.72 7.57
C GLU A 52 -8.15 3.17 7.17
N ASN A 53 -8.18 2.07 6.41
CA ASN A 53 -9.40 1.37 6.03
C ASN A 53 -9.79 0.25 7.01
N GLY A 54 -9.02 0.00 8.07
CA GLY A 54 -9.27 -1.09 9.02
C GLY A 54 -9.05 -2.49 8.43
N ASN A 55 -8.39 -2.60 7.27
CA ASN A 55 -8.26 -3.85 6.53
C ASN A 55 -7.14 -4.76 7.04
N ARG A 56 -6.56 -4.49 8.21
CA ARG A 56 -5.41 -5.23 8.74
C ARG A 56 -5.69 -6.73 8.86
N GLU A 57 -6.88 -7.08 9.30
CA GLU A 57 -7.34 -8.47 9.51
C GLU A 57 -7.41 -9.32 8.22
N PHE A 58 -7.26 -8.68 7.06
CA PHE A 58 -7.28 -9.35 5.77
C PHE A 58 -5.94 -9.95 5.36
N TYR A 59 -4.89 -9.72 6.13
CA TYR A 59 -3.52 -10.09 5.80
C TYR A 59 -2.92 -10.97 6.88
N ASP A 60 -2.25 -12.06 6.48
CA ASP A 60 -1.50 -12.91 7.41
C ASP A 60 -0.22 -12.23 7.91
N LYS A 61 0.42 -11.47 7.01
CA LYS A 61 1.64 -10.69 7.24
C LYS A 61 1.60 -9.36 6.51
N ILE A 62 2.10 -8.31 7.16
CA ILE A 62 2.19 -6.96 6.60
C ILE A 62 3.65 -6.51 6.54
N ILE A 63 4.08 -6.06 5.36
CA ILE A 63 5.39 -5.48 5.11
C ILE A 63 5.22 -3.98 4.90
N LEU A 64 5.80 -3.16 5.79
CA LEU A 64 5.87 -1.72 5.63
C LEU A 64 7.17 -1.33 4.93
N VAL A 65 7.07 -0.62 3.81
CA VAL A 65 8.23 -0.03 3.14
C VAL A 65 8.29 1.46 3.48
N THR A 66 9.39 1.91 4.07
CA THR A 66 9.61 3.30 4.50
C THR A 66 10.79 3.93 3.77
N ALA A 67 10.87 5.26 3.79
CA ALA A 67 12.02 6.05 3.38
C ALA A 67 11.94 7.44 4.03
N PRO A 68 13.04 8.18 4.17
CA PRO A 68 13.00 9.56 4.66
C PRO A 68 12.03 10.41 3.83
N ILE A 69 11.27 11.30 4.50
CA ILE A 69 10.30 12.18 3.85
C ILE A 69 10.92 12.97 2.67
N PRO A 70 12.11 13.59 2.80
CA PRO A 70 12.72 14.30 1.68
C PRO A 70 12.98 13.39 0.46
N THR A 71 13.39 12.14 0.70
CA THR A 71 13.61 11.15 -0.36
C THR A 71 12.30 10.76 -1.04
N ARG A 72 11.21 10.58 -0.27
CA ARG A 72 9.87 10.27 -0.80
C ARG A 72 9.38 11.41 -1.69
N ILE A 73 9.48 12.65 -1.22
CA ILE A 73 9.08 13.86 -1.95
C ILE A 73 9.84 13.94 -3.28
N SER A 74 11.17 13.90 -3.23
CA SER A 74 12.03 13.97 -4.41
C SER A 74 11.69 12.89 -5.46
N ARG A 75 11.50 11.63 -5.03
CA ARG A 75 11.16 10.53 -5.92
C ARG A 75 9.79 10.70 -6.59
N VAL A 76 8.76 11.13 -5.86
CA VAL A 76 7.41 11.33 -6.41
C VAL A 76 7.39 12.52 -7.37
N MET A 77 8.06 13.62 -7.02
CA MET A 77 8.18 14.78 -7.91
C MET A 77 8.85 14.40 -9.23
N HIS A 78 9.96 13.65 -9.17
CA HIS A 78 10.67 13.20 -10.37
C HIS A 78 9.85 12.22 -11.22
N ARG A 79 9.08 11.31 -10.58
CA ARG A 79 8.31 10.28 -11.28
C ARG A 79 7.05 10.82 -11.94
N ASP A 80 6.28 11.64 -11.23
CA ASP A 80 4.90 11.99 -11.61
C ASP A 80 4.73 13.47 -11.96
N GLY A 81 5.80 14.29 -11.88
CA GLY A 81 5.74 15.74 -12.12
C GLY A 81 4.88 16.52 -11.11
N SER A 82 4.60 15.94 -9.94
CA SER A 82 3.83 16.60 -8.88
C SER A 82 4.67 17.70 -8.21
N THR A 83 4.02 18.72 -7.67
CA THR A 83 4.68 19.73 -6.83
C THR A 83 4.93 19.19 -5.42
N GLU A 84 5.95 19.72 -4.73
CA GLU A 84 6.26 19.35 -3.34
C GLU A 84 5.04 19.42 -2.42
N ALA A 85 4.32 20.54 -2.45
CA ALA A 85 3.11 20.76 -1.65
C ALA A 85 2.02 19.69 -1.89
N GLN A 86 1.84 19.23 -3.14
CA GLN A 86 0.91 18.15 -3.45
C GLN A 86 1.36 16.81 -2.87
N VAL A 87 2.67 16.54 -2.85
CA VAL A 87 3.21 15.30 -2.28
C VAL A 87 3.11 15.33 -0.76
N GLU A 88 3.45 16.43 -0.12
CA GLU A 88 3.29 16.62 1.32
C GLU A 88 1.83 16.47 1.77
N GLN A 89 0.89 17.07 1.02
CA GLN A 89 -0.53 16.92 1.30
C GLN A 89 -0.97 15.44 1.24
N ARG A 90 -0.44 14.65 0.29
CA ARG A 90 -0.73 13.21 0.22
C ARG A 90 -0.12 12.43 1.39
N ILE A 91 1.10 12.78 1.80
CA ILE A 91 1.76 12.15 2.95
C ILE A 91 0.98 12.42 4.24
N ASN A 92 0.55 13.67 4.45
CA ASN A 92 -0.19 14.11 5.65
C ASN A 92 -1.61 13.53 5.74
N ASN A 93 -2.16 13.04 4.64
CA ASN A 93 -3.47 12.36 4.61
C ASN A 93 -3.39 10.86 4.94
N GLN A 94 -2.20 10.34 5.26
CA GLN A 94 -1.98 8.95 5.63
C GLN A 94 -1.49 8.84 7.07
N LEU A 95 -1.59 7.64 7.65
CA LEU A 95 -1.03 7.39 8.97
C LEU A 95 0.51 7.53 8.95
N PRO A 96 1.12 8.08 10.02
CA PRO A 96 2.56 8.14 10.17
C PRO A 96 3.23 6.77 10.10
N ASP A 97 4.45 6.73 9.58
CA ASP A 97 5.22 5.48 9.47
C ASP A 97 5.44 4.83 10.85
N SER A 98 5.55 5.62 11.93
CA SER A 98 5.64 5.12 13.31
C SER A 98 4.41 4.34 13.75
N GLU A 99 3.22 4.79 13.35
CA GLU A 99 1.97 4.09 13.67
C GLU A 99 1.81 2.83 12.83
N LYS A 100 2.13 2.91 11.53
CA LYS A 100 2.13 1.75 10.63
C LYS A 100 3.10 0.66 11.11
N ALA A 101 4.27 1.07 11.61
CA ALA A 101 5.30 0.18 12.12
C ALA A 101 4.81 -0.67 13.30
N MET A 102 3.98 -0.12 14.20
CA MET A 102 3.44 -0.88 15.33
C MET A 102 2.57 -2.07 14.91
N TYR A 103 1.99 -2.03 13.71
CA TYR A 103 1.06 -3.03 13.22
C TYR A 103 1.61 -3.88 12.07
N SER A 104 2.86 -3.63 11.66
CA SER A 104 3.53 -4.34 10.57
C SER A 104 4.42 -5.45 11.11
N ASP A 105 4.43 -6.61 10.46
CA ASP A 105 5.29 -7.73 10.81
C ASP A 105 6.73 -7.51 10.36
N PHE A 106 6.91 -6.80 9.24
CA PHE A 106 8.22 -6.49 8.67
C PHE A 106 8.31 -5.03 8.27
N ILE A 107 9.51 -4.46 8.36
CA ILE A 107 9.80 -3.08 7.94
C ILE A 107 11.03 -3.09 7.04
N ILE A 108 10.92 -2.47 5.88
CA ILE A 108 12.01 -2.31 4.91
C ILE A 108 12.27 -0.82 4.69
N ALA A 109 13.49 -0.37 4.99
CA ALA A 109 13.93 1.00 4.69
C ALA A 109 14.49 1.09 3.26
N ASN A 110 13.71 1.66 2.34
CA ASN A 110 14.08 1.82 0.93
C ASN A 110 14.94 3.07 0.69
N ILE A 111 16.16 3.06 1.22
CA ILE A 111 17.15 4.13 1.04
C ILE A 111 18.09 3.78 -0.12
N GLU A 112 18.76 2.63 -0.01
CA GLU A 112 19.68 2.08 -1.02
C GLU A 112 19.07 0.80 -1.62
N LEU A 113 19.11 0.69 -2.95
CA LEU A 113 18.48 -0.43 -3.66
C LEU A 113 19.09 -1.77 -3.27
N GLU A 114 20.41 -1.84 -3.16
CA GLU A 114 21.13 -3.07 -2.80
C GLU A 114 20.74 -3.58 -1.40
N LYS A 115 20.72 -2.69 -0.39
CA LYS A 115 20.27 -3.03 0.96
C LYS A 115 18.80 -3.44 0.98
N THR A 116 17.96 -2.75 0.20
CA THR A 116 16.54 -3.09 0.06
C THR A 116 16.35 -4.49 -0.51
N GLN A 117 17.13 -4.86 -1.54
CA GLN A 117 17.09 -6.20 -2.14
C GLN A 117 17.48 -7.29 -1.13
N LEU A 118 18.50 -7.04 -0.32
CA LEU A 118 18.91 -7.97 0.74
C LEU A 118 17.80 -8.19 1.78
N GLU A 119 17.15 -7.12 2.24
CA GLU A 119 16.02 -7.22 3.17
C GLU A 119 14.82 -7.95 2.56
N VAL A 120 14.48 -7.66 1.30
CA VAL A 120 13.42 -8.37 0.57
C VAL A 120 13.73 -9.87 0.49
N MET A 121 14.98 -10.24 0.19
CA MET A 121 15.40 -11.65 0.15
C MET A 121 15.31 -12.32 1.51
N ARG A 122 15.74 -11.64 2.60
CA ARG A 122 15.61 -12.14 3.96
C ARG A 122 14.14 -12.42 4.31
N ILE A 123 13.26 -11.44 4.09
CA ILE A 123 11.83 -11.56 4.39
C ILE A 123 11.19 -12.65 3.52
N HIS A 124 11.55 -12.74 2.24
CA HIS A 124 11.08 -13.81 1.36
C HIS A 124 11.40 -15.19 1.94
N GLN A 125 12.64 -15.43 2.40
CA GLN A 125 13.03 -16.70 3.02
C GLN A 125 12.28 -16.99 4.32
N GLU A 126 11.93 -15.96 5.10
CA GLU A 126 11.10 -16.13 6.30
C GLU A 126 9.66 -16.48 5.94
N LEU A 127 9.07 -15.84 4.92
CA LEU A 127 7.72 -16.14 4.46
C LEU A 127 7.58 -17.56 3.88
N LEU A 128 8.58 -18.06 3.15
CA LEU A 128 8.57 -19.43 2.63
C LEU A 128 8.55 -20.49 3.74
N LYS A 129 9.10 -20.18 4.93
CA LYS A 129 9.08 -21.09 6.09
C LYS A 129 7.71 -21.12 6.79
N LEU A 130 6.87 -20.12 6.59
CA LEU A 130 5.52 -20.05 7.19
C LEU A 130 4.47 -20.79 6.35
N GLY A 131 4.70 -20.91 5.05
CA GLY A 131 3.80 -21.61 4.11
C GLY A 131 4.08 -23.10 3.95
N GLY A 132 4.63 -23.74 5.00
CA GLY A 132 4.97 -25.17 5.04
C GLY A 132 4.29 -25.88 6.21
#